data_AF-Q6MZG8-F1
#
_entry.id   AF-Q6MZG8-F1
#
_cell.length_a   1.000
_cell.length_b   1.000
_cell.length_c   1.000
_cell.angle_alpha   90.00
_cell.angle_beta   90.00
_cell.angle_gamma   90.00
#
_symmetry.space_group_name_H-M   'P 1'
#
loop_
_entity.id
_entity.type
_entity.pdbx_description
1 polymer ?
#
loop_
_entity_poly.entity_id
_entity_poly.type
_entity_poly.pdbx_seq_one_letter_code
_entity_poly.pdbx_strand_id
1 'polypeptide(L)' 'IQGLQKEAKEKFKGWVTCSSTDNTDLAFKKVGDGNPLKLWKASVEVEAPPSVVLNRVLRERHLWDLEN' A
#
# COMPACT_ATOMS: atom_id res chain seq x y z
N ILE A 1 -0.15 -12.35 -24.84
CA ILE A 1 -0.29 -12.55 -23.36
C ILE A 1 -0.38 -11.22 -22.61
N GLN A 2 0.53 -10.26 -22.81
CA GLN A 2 0.51 -8.96 -22.10
C GLN A 2 -0.79 -8.15 -22.29
N GLY A 3 -1.37 -8.13 -23.51
CA GLY A 3 -2.64 -7.44 -23.77
C GLY A 3 -3.82 -7.97 -22.95
N LEU A 4 -3.93 -9.30 -22.82
CA LEU A 4 -4.99 -9.96 -22.04
C LEU A 4 -4.86 -9.66 -20.53
N GLN A 5 -3.62 -9.63 -20.02
CA GLN A 5 -3.37 -9.27 -18.62
C GLN A 5 -3.72 -7.80 -18.33
N LYS A 6 -3.44 -6.90 -19.28
CA LYS A 6 -3.83 -5.49 -19.18
C LYS A 6 -5.34 -5.35 -19.16
N GLU A 7 -6.04 -5.97 -20.10
CA GLU A 7 -7.51 -5.89 -20.20
C GLU A 7 -8.20 -6.46 -18.96
N ALA A 8 -7.73 -7.60 -18.44
CA ALA A 8 -8.27 -8.17 -17.20
C ALA A 8 -8.05 -7.24 -15.99
N LYS A 9 -6.86 -6.62 -15.87
CA LYS A 9 -6.56 -5.64 -14.81
C LYS A 9 -7.36 -4.35 -14.94
N GLU A 10 -7.71 -3.93 -16.17
CA GLU A 10 -8.53 -2.74 -16.40
C GLU A 10 -10.00 -2.97 -16.06
N LYS A 11 -10.52 -4.18 -16.31
CA LYS A 11 -11.88 -4.58 -15.91
C LYS A 11 -11.99 -4.84 -14.41
N PHE A 12 -10.91 -5.27 -13.77
CA PHE A 12 -10.87 -5.55 -12.35
C PHE A 12 -10.74 -4.26 -11.52
N LYS A 13 -11.80 -3.92 -10.77
CA LYS A 13 -11.86 -2.74 -9.88
C LYS A 13 -11.41 -3.03 -8.44
N GLY A 14 -10.88 -4.22 -8.17
CA GLY A 14 -10.41 -4.64 -6.85
C GLY A 14 -8.95 -4.31 -6.58
N TRP A 15 -8.42 -4.82 -5.45
CA TRP A 15 -7.02 -4.71 -5.08
C TRP A 15 -6.17 -5.78 -5.78
N VAL A 16 -5.06 -5.36 -6.39
CA VAL A 16 -4.06 -6.23 -6.99
C VAL A 16 -2.89 -6.33 -6.02
N THR A 17 -2.64 -7.53 -5.50
CA THR A 17 -1.51 -7.80 -4.61
C THR A 17 -0.19 -7.75 -5.38
N CYS A 18 0.86 -7.29 -4.70
CA CYS A 18 2.23 -7.24 -5.18
C CYS A 18 3.10 -8.12 -4.29
N SER A 19 4.14 -8.71 -4.86
CA SER A 19 5.21 -9.30 -4.05
C SER A 19 5.95 -8.18 -3.32
N SER A 20 6.07 -8.29 -2.02
CA SER A 20 6.82 -7.38 -1.16
C SER A 20 7.88 -8.15 -0.37
N THR A 21 8.95 -7.45 0.00
CA THR A 21 9.98 -7.96 0.91
C THR A 21 9.54 -7.74 2.36
N ASP A 22 10.17 -8.46 3.29
CA ASP A 22 10.10 -8.22 4.74
C ASP A 22 8.71 -8.34 5.39
N ASN A 23 7.96 -9.41 5.10
CA ASN A 23 6.67 -9.73 5.72
C ASN A 23 5.64 -8.59 5.68
N THR A 24 5.72 -7.73 4.67
CA THR A 24 4.73 -6.69 4.42
C THR A 24 3.74 -7.15 3.35
N ASP A 25 2.49 -6.72 3.46
CA ASP A 25 1.48 -6.89 2.41
C ASP A 25 1.37 -5.60 1.60
N LEU A 26 1.57 -5.68 0.28
CA LEU A 26 1.42 -4.55 -0.62
C LEU A 26 0.36 -4.83 -1.69
N ALA A 27 -0.55 -3.88 -1.89
CA ALA A 27 -1.55 -3.94 -2.95
C ALA A 27 -1.83 -2.57 -3.56
N PHE A 28 -2.26 -2.54 -4.83
CA PHE A 28 -2.75 -1.33 -5.48
C PHE A 28 -4.11 -1.53 -6.13
N LYS A 29 -4.83 -0.43 -6.35
CA LYS A 29 -6.11 -0.40 -7.07
C LYS A 29 -6.06 0.71 -8.12
N LYS A 30 -6.51 0.39 -9.33
CA LYS A 30 -6.77 1.40 -10.36
C LYS A 30 -8.10 2.09 -10.03
N VAL A 31 -8.05 3.39 -9.82
CA VAL A 31 -9.25 4.19 -9.58
C VAL A 31 -9.79 4.66 -10.94
N GLY A 32 -11.11 4.62 -11.10
CA GLY A 32 -11.79 5.07 -12.32
C GLY A 32 -12.11 6.56 -12.29
N ASP A 33 -11.31 7.37 -11.63
CA ASP A 33 -11.52 8.82 -11.43
C ASP A 33 -10.85 9.68 -12.53
N GLY A 34 -10.19 9.05 -13.50
CA GLY A 34 -9.46 9.72 -14.57
C GLY A 34 -8.02 10.11 -14.21
N ASN A 35 -7.59 9.90 -12.96
CA ASN A 35 -6.22 10.15 -12.54
C ASN A 35 -5.32 8.93 -12.87
N PRO A 36 -4.12 9.11 -13.44
CA PRO A 36 -3.19 7.99 -13.69
C PRO A 36 -2.61 7.37 -12.42
N LEU A 37 -2.69 8.05 -11.27
CA LEU A 37 -2.18 7.55 -9.99
C LEU A 37 -3.00 6.36 -9.50
N LYS A 38 -2.28 5.36 -9.00
CA LYS A 38 -2.89 4.19 -8.34
C LYS A 38 -3.10 4.51 -6.87
N LEU A 39 -4.18 3.99 -6.30
CA LEU A 39 -4.36 3.96 -4.86
C LEU A 39 -3.57 2.76 -4.31
N TRP A 40 -2.77 2.98 -3.27
CA TRP A 40 -1.95 1.94 -2.65
C TRP A 40 -2.44 1.60 -1.24
N LYS A 41 -2.28 0.33 -0.86
CA LYS A 41 -2.48 -0.17 0.50
C LYS A 41 -1.23 -0.96 0.87
N ALA A 42 -0.64 -0.61 2.00
CA ALA A 42 0.43 -1.36 2.64
C ALA A 42 -0.02 -1.79 4.04
N SER A 43 0.36 -2.97 4.48
CA SER A 43 0.06 -3.48 5.81
C SER A 43 1.25 -4.25 6.36
N VAL A 44 1.48 -4.12 7.67
CA VAL A 44 2.57 -4.77 8.39
C VAL A 44 2.08 -5.04 9.81
N GLU A 45 2.52 -6.14 10.40
CA GLU A 45 2.25 -6.46 11.80
C GLU A 45 3.24 -5.71 12.71
N VAL A 46 2.72 -5.12 13.78
CA VAL A 46 3.52 -4.36 14.76
C VAL A 46 3.17 -4.84 16.16
N GLU A 47 4.18 -5.27 16.92
CA GLU A 47 4.03 -5.74 18.29
C GLU A 47 3.87 -4.59 19.29
N ALA A 48 2.77 -3.83 19.18
CA ALA A 48 2.43 -2.74 20.10
C ALA A 48 0.91 -2.46 20.13
N PRO A 49 0.38 -1.89 21.23
CA PRO A 49 -1.01 -1.44 21.27
C PRO A 49 -1.30 -0.33 20.23
N PRO A 50 -2.54 -0.21 19.71
CA PRO A 50 -2.90 0.77 18.69
C PRO A 50 -2.58 2.23 19.05
N SER A 51 -2.76 2.61 20.32
CA SER A 51 -2.45 3.97 20.80
C SER A 51 -0.96 4.31 20.73
N VAL A 52 -0.09 3.33 20.98
CA VAL A 52 1.37 3.48 20.92
C VAL A 52 1.81 3.66 19.47
N VAL A 53 1.29 2.83 18.55
CA VAL A 53 1.56 2.95 17.12
C VAL A 53 1.08 4.30 16.57
N LEU A 54 -0.12 4.72 16.95
CA LEU A 54 -0.66 6.02 16.54
C LEU A 54 0.23 7.18 17.02
N ASN A 55 0.69 7.14 18.27
CA ASN A 55 1.60 8.17 18.79
C ASN A 55 2.95 8.16 18.05
N ARG A 56 3.53 6.97 17.81
CA ARG A 56 4.78 6.79 17.05
C ARG A 56 4.70 7.43 15.66
N VAL A 57 3.59 7.22 14.95
CA VAL A 57 3.37 7.80 13.61
C VAL A 57 3.18 9.32 13.67
N LEU A 58 2.41 9.82 14.64
CA LEU A 58 2.05 11.24 14.72
C LEU A 58 3.16 12.14 15.28
N ARG A 59 3.97 11.65 16.23
CA ARG A 59 4.86 12.49 17.04
C ARG A 59 6.34 12.12 16.91
N GLU A 60 6.64 10.89 16.52
CA GLU A 60 7.98 10.33 16.61
C GLU A 60 8.51 9.95 15.21
N ARG A 61 8.21 10.78 14.19
CA ARG A 61 8.63 10.53 12.79
C ARG A 61 10.13 10.30 12.63
N HIS A 62 10.93 11.08 13.36
CA HIS A 62 12.40 10.98 13.37
C HIS A 62 12.92 9.59 13.81
N LEU A 63 12.09 8.74 14.42
CA LEU A 63 12.48 7.38 14.79
C LEU A 63 12.35 6.36 13.65
N TRP A 64 11.58 6.66 12.61
CA TRP A 64 11.28 5.71 11.53
C TRP A 64 11.47 6.27 10.12
N ASP A 65 11.65 7.57 9.98
CA ASP A 65 11.97 8.25 8.73
C ASP A 65 13.26 9.05 8.91
N LEU A 66 14.35 8.52 8.37
CA LEU A 66 15.70 9.07 8.50
C LEU A 66 15.98 10.22 7.52
N GLU A 67 15.09 10.44 6.53
CA GLU A 67 15.28 11.44 5.46
C GLU A 67 14.53 12.76 5.73
N ASN A 68 13.91 12.91 6.92
CA ASN A 68 13.32 14.17 7.39
C ASN A 68 14.26 14.95 8.33
#